data_AF-A0A6B0BA57-F1
#
_entry.id   AF-A0A6B0BA57-F1
#
_cell.length_a   1.000
_cell.length_b   1.000
_cell.length_c   1.000
_cell.angle_alpha   90.00
_cell.angle_beta   90.00
_cell.angle_gamma   90.00
#
_symmetry.space_group_name_H-M   'P 1'
#
loop_
_entity.id
_entity.type
_entity.pdbx_description
1 polymer ?
#
loop_
_entity_poly.entity_id
_entity_poly.type
_entity_poly.pdbx_seq_one_letter_code
_entity_poly.pdbx_strand_id
1 'polypeptide(L)'
;YQSQLLTCHHDFQVNEVLAYDVMPYIMKKLNAPFTYDAEISNIFYDIDLCLDFLLDHNFSLTMHLNQYDSRDYIDAFKVFIHHVALHVSHRKDLKFNLYVTTLHTSLIEMIDYFKALFPNGGLYIHLDQATERHLPLLKRLEPHINHFVFDANSNDAVDFNKMNDDEFKTASQMIINKTNYLIDLMHRHNLKRPLILLNWNTLTGDTFITNGEYFRGGIIIEQLLKLSTKVEGIGYWLNYDLHVSHCRNERDYMNSIELFHQYNGKRPVYFTALLFNKLTSNILYSDDTCIVTGTDSNFQILLYDAKHFNPYLALDNQMNMRATEMIHLNINALEDGMYKIKHFTLDKENGALFNLWRKHHTIHGMDKDSIDYVNRMSFPKLEVYDIDITDTLALNIKMITNGIHLIEVKRYPSS
;
A
#
# COMPACT_ATOMS: atom_id res chain seq x y z
N TYR A 1 2.78 -15.17 6.34
CA TYR A 1 1.97 -13.94 6.29
C TYR A 1 2.00 -13.16 7.59
N GLN A 2 1.77 -13.77 8.76
CA GLN A 2 1.83 -13.09 10.07
C GLN A 2 3.13 -12.30 10.31
N SER A 3 4.31 -12.91 10.07
CA SER A 3 5.59 -12.22 10.21
C SER A 3 5.73 -10.99 9.32
N GLN A 4 5.26 -11.07 8.07
CA GLN A 4 5.25 -9.94 7.13
C GLN A 4 4.33 -8.82 7.62
N LEU A 5 3.13 -9.15 8.12
CA LEU A 5 2.21 -8.17 8.71
C LEU A 5 2.83 -7.46 9.92
N LEU A 6 3.45 -8.20 10.84
CA LEU A 6 4.14 -7.62 12.00
C LEU A 6 5.30 -6.72 11.58
N THR A 7 6.02 -7.12 10.53
CA THR A 7 7.11 -6.30 9.97
C THR A 7 6.58 -4.98 9.41
N CYS A 8 5.48 -5.01 8.64
CA CYS A 8 4.83 -3.79 8.14
C CYS A 8 4.26 -2.91 9.26
N HIS A 9 3.66 -3.52 10.29
CA HIS A 9 3.16 -2.79 11.46
C HIS A 9 4.30 -2.07 12.21
N HIS A 10 5.43 -2.76 12.42
CA HIS A 10 6.59 -2.18 13.08
C HIS A 10 7.23 -1.04 12.27
N ASP A 11 7.42 -1.27 10.96
CA ASP A 11 8.21 -0.36 10.11
C ASP A 11 7.43 0.89 9.70
N PHE A 12 6.13 0.76 9.41
CA PHE A 12 5.30 1.86 8.92
C PHE A 12 3.82 1.78 9.37
N GLN A 13 3.57 1.19 10.54
CA GLN A 13 2.31 1.33 11.28
C GLN A 13 1.04 0.84 10.54
N VAL A 14 1.16 -0.16 9.68
CA VAL A 14 -0.03 -0.86 9.14
C VAL A 14 -0.86 -1.40 10.30
N ASN A 15 -2.14 -1.04 10.36
CA ASN A 15 -3.01 -1.37 11.49
C ASN A 15 -4.38 -1.92 11.07
N GLU A 16 -4.61 -2.13 9.78
CA GLU A 16 -5.84 -2.70 9.24
C GLU A 16 -5.52 -3.75 8.18
N VAL A 17 -6.21 -4.89 8.26
CA VAL A 17 -6.10 -6.00 7.30
C VAL A 17 -7.43 -6.14 6.57
N LEU A 18 -7.39 -6.10 5.24
CA LEU A 18 -8.52 -6.42 4.40
C LEU A 18 -8.46 -7.88 3.96
N ALA A 19 -9.43 -8.68 4.37
CA ALA A 19 -9.57 -10.07 3.96
C ALA A 19 -10.53 -10.17 2.77
N TYR A 20 -10.09 -10.81 1.68
CA TYR A 20 -10.94 -11.09 0.53
C TYR A 20 -11.95 -12.19 0.88
N ASP A 21 -13.22 -11.94 0.55
CA ASP A 21 -14.42 -12.74 0.84
C ASP A 21 -14.20 -14.12 1.47
N VAL A 22 -14.32 -14.15 2.80
CA VAL A 22 -14.15 -15.38 3.60
C VAL A 22 -15.40 -16.26 3.55
N MET A 23 -16.54 -15.75 3.07
CA MET A 23 -17.82 -16.45 3.17
C MET A 23 -17.89 -17.76 2.38
N PRO A 24 -17.31 -17.91 1.17
CA PRO A 24 -17.22 -19.20 0.49
C PRO A 24 -16.53 -20.28 1.34
N TYR A 25 -15.50 -19.90 2.11
CA TYR A 25 -14.84 -20.80 3.04
C TYR A 25 -15.75 -21.19 4.20
N ILE A 26 -16.43 -20.21 4.80
CA ILE A 26 -17.37 -20.44 5.90
C ILE A 26 -18.55 -21.31 5.47
N MET A 27 -19.17 -21.03 4.32
CA MET A 27 -20.28 -21.82 3.77
C MET A 27 -19.85 -23.27 3.52
N LYS A 28 -18.63 -23.48 2.98
CA LYS A 28 -18.08 -24.83 2.80
C LYS A 28 -17.95 -25.57 4.13
N LYS A 29 -17.53 -24.89 5.20
CA LYS A 29 -17.42 -25.48 6.54
C LYS A 29 -18.78 -25.79 7.17
N LEU A 30 -19.74 -24.87 7.08
CA LEU A 30 -21.10 -25.06 7.60
C LEU A 30 -21.84 -26.21 6.90
N ASN A 31 -21.56 -26.44 5.62
CA ASN A 31 -22.15 -27.52 4.83
C ASN A 31 -21.35 -28.83 4.91
N ALA A 32 -20.20 -28.86 5.59
CA ALA A 32 -19.42 -30.08 5.74
C ALA A 32 -20.17 -31.08 6.64
N PRO A 33 -20.19 -32.38 6.31
CA PRO A 33 -20.75 -33.39 7.20
C PRO A 33 -20.04 -33.34 8.55
N PHE A 34 -20.80 -33.45 9.64
CA PHE A 34 -20.21 -33.53 10.97
C PHE A 34 -19.30 -34.77 11.06
N THR A 35 -18.00 -34.54 11.21
CA THR A 35 -17.02 -35.57 11.55
C THR A 35 -16.47 -35.24 12.92
N TYR A 36 -16.73 -36.10 13.91
CA TYR A 36 -16.15 -35.95 15.23
C TYR A 36 -14.63 -36.13 15.14
N ASP A 37 -13.89 -35.05 15.34
CA ASP A 37 -12.45 -35.08 15.56
C ASP A 37 -12.22 -34.80 17.06
N ALA A 38 -11.54 -35.72 17.74
CA ALA A 38 -11.26 -35.60 19.17
C ALA A 38 -10.28 -34.44 19.48
N GLU A 39 -9.55 -33.94 18.47
CA GLU A 39 -8.60 -32.82 18.61
C GLU A 39 -9.18 -31.46 18.18
N ILE A 40 -10.18 -31.43 17.28
CA ILE A 40 -10.78 -30.19 16.75
C ILE A 40 -12.32 -30.26 16.86
N SER A 41 -12.87 -29.63 17.91
CA SER A 41 -14.32 -29.64 18.16
C SER A 41 -15.09 -28.43 17.60
N ASN A 42 -14.40 -27.37 17.15
CA ASN A 42 -15.01 -26.15 16.61
C ASN A 42 -14.72 -25.97 15.11
N ILE A 43 -15.77 -25.84 14.30
CA ILE A 43 -15.67 -25.57 12.86
C ILE A 43 -14.94 -24.26 12.53
N PHE A 44 -14.86 -23.32 13.48
CA PHE A 44 -14.21 -22.02 13.33
C PHE A 44 -12.80 -21.94 13.94
N TYR A 45 -12.21 -23.05 14.41
CA TYR A 45 -10.92 -23.04 15.13
C TYR A 45 -9.79 -22.25 14.45
N ASP A 46 -9.61 -22.40 13.15
CA ASP A 46 -8.62 -21.68 12.35
C ASP A 46 -8.94 -20.18 12.16
N ILE A 47 -10.23 -19.83 12.12
CA ILE A 47 -10.67 -18.43 12.15
C ILE A 47 -10.36 -17.84 13.51
N ASP A 48 -10.62 -18.56 14.60
CA ASP A 48 -10.35 -18.11 15.97
C ASP A 48 -8.85 -17.80 16.13
N LEU A 49 -7.96 -18.66 15.60
CA LEU A 49 -6.51 -18.39 15.56
C LEU A 49 -6.16 -17.12 14.77
N CYS A 50 -6.85 -16.86 13.65
CA CYS A 50 -6.66 -15.63 12.88
C CYS A 50 -7.13 -14.39 13.66
N LEU A 51 -8.31 -14.46 14.28
CA LEU A 51 -8.89 -13.38 15.08
C LEU A 51 -8.03 -13.08 16.30
N ASP A 52 -7.55 -14.11 16.98
CA ASP A 52 -6.67 -14.00 18.14
C ASP A 52 -5.38 -13.27 17.77
N PHE A 53 -4.77 -13.65 16.64
CA PHE A 53 -3.59 -12.97 16.12
C PHE A 53 -3.85 -11.49 15.84
N LEU A 54 -4.96 -11.15 15.19
CA LEU A 54 -5.31 -9.75 14.89
C LEU A 54 -5.50 -8.95 16.18
N LEU A 55 -6.23 -9.49 17.15
CA LEU A 55 -6.50 -8.84 18.44
C LEU A 55 -5.23 -8.70 19.31
N ASP A 56 -4.36 -9.70 19.33
CA ASP A 56 -3.12 -9.67 20.13
C ASP A 56 -2.16 -8.58 19.65
N HIS A 57 -2.23 -8.25 18.36
CA HIS A 57 -1.40 -7.23 17.72
C HIS A 57 -2.16 -5.95 17.36
N ASN A 58 -3.41 -5.81 17.82
CA ASN A 58 -4.29 -4.65 17.60
C ASN A 58 -4.51 -4.28 16.13
N PHE A 59 -4.61 -5.28 15.24
CA PHE A 59 -5.06 -5.05 13.87
C PHE A 59 -6.58 -4.94 13.81
N SER A 60 -7.05 -3.96 13.04
CA SER A 60 -8.44 -3.87 12.59
C SER A 60 -8.68 -4.87 11.45
N LEU A 61 -9.89 -5.38 11.34
CA LEU A 61 -10.31 -6.29 10.27
C LEU A 61 -11.32 -5.59 9.37
N THR A 62 -11.13 -5.69 8.06
CA THR A 62 -12.15 -5.35 7.07
C THR A 62 -12.40 -6.56 6.19
N MET A 63 -13.63 -7.04 6.16
CA MET A 63 -14.01 -8.23 5.41
C MET A 63 -14.74 -7.81 4.13
N HIS A 64 -14.21 -8.20 2.98
CA HIS A 64 -14.91 -8.02 1.71
C HIS A 64 -16.12 -8.97 1.63
N LEU A 65 -17.27 -8.45 1.24
CA LEU A 65 -18.45 -9.24 0.88
C LEU A 65 -18.58 -9.21 -0.65
N ASN A 66 -18.44 -10.37 -1.28
CA ASN A 66 -18.53 -10.50 -2.73
C ASN A 66 -19.74 -11.37 -3.08
N GLN A 67 -20.55 -10.93 -4.05
CA GLN A 67 -21.74 -11.68 -4.50
C GLN A 67 -22.66 -12.13 -3.34
N TYR A 68 -22.90 -11.23 -2.40
CA TYR A 68 -23.53 -11.52 -1.10
C TYR A 68 -25.07 -11.54 -1.12
N ASP A 69 -25.70 -11.51 -2.29
CA ASP A 69 -27.14 -11.27 -2.45
C ASP A 69 -28.01 -12.54 -2.34
N SER A 70 -27.40 -13.72 -2.28
CA SER A 70 -28.12 -14.98 -2.08
C SER A 70 -28.54 -15.22 -0.64
N ARG A 71 -29.66 -15.93 -0.43
CA ARG A 71 -30.17 -16.22 0.92
C ARG A 71 -29.18 -17.07 1.74
N ASP A 72 -28.60 -18.10 1.12
CA ASP A 72 -27.62 -18.97 1.77
C ASP A 72 -26.40 -18.19 2.26
N TYR A 73 -25.94 -17.20 1.48
CA TYR A 73 -24.83 -16.33 1.88
C TYR A 73 -25.21 -15.49 3.11
N ILE A 74 -26.40 -14.86 3.09
CA ILE A 74 -26.87 -14.00 4.19
C ILE A 74 -27.03 -14.82 5.48
N ASP A 75 -27.57 -16.03 5.39
CA ASP A 75 -27.77 -16.90 6.56
C ASP A 75 -26.41 -17.38 7.11
N ALA A 76 -25.47 -17.79 6.24
CA ALA A 76 -24.11 -18.12 6.65
C ALA A 76 -23.38 -16.91 7.27
N PHE A 77 -23.56 -15.71 6.71
CA PHE A 77 -23.00 -14.47 7.23
C PHE A 77 -23.47 -14.21 8.66
N LYS A 78 -24.78 -14.37 8.93
CA LYS A 78 -25.32 -14.14 10.28
C LYS A 78 -24.73 -15.11 11.31
N VAL A 79 -24.60 -16.39 10.94
CA VAL A 79 -23.96 -17.40 11.78
C VAL A 79 -22.51 -17.01 12.05
N PHE A 80 -21.78 -16.63 11.01
CA PHE A 80 -20.38 -16.24 11.11
C PHE A 80 -20.17 -15.00 11.99
N ILE A 81 -20.88 -13.92 11.73
CA ILE A 81 -20.75 -12.67 12.50
C ILE A 81 -21.15 -12.88 13.97
N HIS A 82 -22.15 -13.74 14.23
CA HIS A 82 -22.48 -14.12 15.61
C HIS A 82 -21.34 -14.86 16.29
N HIS A 83 -20.73 -15.82 15.60
CA HIS A 83 -19.56 -16.55 16.11
C HIS A 83 -18.41 -15.59 16.44
N VAL A 84 -18.04 -14.71 15.50
CA VAL A 84 -16.99 -13.70 15.72
C VAL A 84 -17.33 -12.84 16.94
N ALA A 85 -18.58 -12.37 17.06
CA ALA A 85 -19.01 -11.55 18.19
C ALA A 85 -18.87 -12.28 19.54
N LEU A 86 -19.23 -13.55 19.61
CA LEU A 86 -19.03 -14.37 20.82
C LEU A 86 -17.56 -14.53 21.16
N HIS A 87 -16.72 -14.84 20.16
CA HIS A 87 -15.28 -15.03 20.34
C HIS A 87 -14.58 -13.78 20.87
N VAL A 88 -14.95 -12.59 20.37
CA VAL A 88 -14.31 -11.33 20.75
C VAL A 88 -14.94 -10.63 21.95
N SER A 89 -16.10 -11.10 22.43
CA SER A 89 -16.91 -10.44 23.48
C SER A 89 -16.18 -10.12 24.81
N HIS A 90 -15.14 -10.87 25.13
CA HIS A 90 -14.35 -10.71 26.37
C HIS A 90 -12.96 -10.11 26.13
N ARG A 91 -12.63 -9.75 24.89
CA ARG A 91 -11.33 -9.19 24.50
C ARG A 91 -11.48 -7.73 24.08
N LYS A 92 -10.36 -7.02 23.91
CA LYS A 92 -10.32 -5.66 23.34
C LYS A 92 -11.28 -5.57 22.15
N ASP A 93 -12.04 -4.48 22.04
CA ASP A 93 -13.00 -4.27 20.95
C ASP A 93 -12.30 -4.39 19.58
N LEU A 94 -12.54 -5.49 18.86
CA LEU A 94 -12.08 -5.64 17.47
C LEU A 94 -12.75 -4.56 16.63
N LYS A 95 -11.95 -3.66 16.03
CA LYS A 95 -12.47 -2.77 14.98
C LYS A 95 -12.70 -3.62 13.72
N PHE A 96 -13.96 -3.95 13.48
CA PHE A 96 -14.40 -4.79 12.37
C PHE A 96 -15.26 -3.98 11.40
N ASN A 97 -14.90 -3.94 10.12
CA ASN A 97 -15.72 -3.35 9.06
C ASN A 97 -16.07 -4.37 7.97
N LEU A 98 -17.05 -4.02 7.14
CA LEU A 98 -17.44 -4.76 5.95
C LEU A 98 -17.12 -3.92 4.72
N TYR A 99 -16.49 -4.51 3.71
CA TYR A 99 -16.22 -3.88 2.43
C TYR A 99 -17.11 -4.46 1.34
N VAL A 100 -17.69 -3.62 0.49
CA VAL A 100 -18.52 -4.04 -0.65
C VAL A 100 -18.10 -3.33 -1.94
N THR A 101 -18.07 -4.08 -3.03
CA THR A 101 -17.82 -3.55 -4.38
C THR A 101 -19.11 -3.32 -5.18
N THR A 102 -20.18 -4.03 -4.84
CA THR A 102 -21.52 -3.87 -5.44
C THR A 102 -22.57 -3.59 -4.38
N LEU A 103 -23.56 -2.77 -4.72
CA LEU A 103 -24.68 -2.45 -3.83
C LEU A 103 -25.89 -3.33 -4.14
N HIS A 104 -26.32 -4.11 -3.17
CA HIS A 104 -27.57 -4.88 -3.19
C HIS A 104 -28.45 -4.48 -2.00
N THR A 105 -29.77 -4.58 -2.17
CA THR A 105 -30.73 -4.25 -1.09
C THR A 105 -30.56 -5.15 0.14
N SER A 106 -30.08 -6.38 -0.05
CA SER A 106 -29.74 -7.32 1.03
C SER A 106 -28.73 -6.75 2.03
N LEU A 107 -27.88 -5.80 1.60
CA LEU A 107 -26.89 -5.16 2.48
C LEU A 107 -27.53 -4.43 3.66
N ILE A 108 -28.77 -3.97 3.53
CA ILE A 108 -29.50 -3.29 4.62
C ILE A 108 -29.73 -4.25 5.80
N GLU A 109 -30.27 -5.45 5.54
CA GLU A 109 -30.49 -6.45 6.59
C GLU A 109 -29.15 -6.90 7.20
N MET A 110 -28.13 -7.06 6.36
CA MET A 110 -26.80 -7.49 6.81
C MET A 110 -26.11 -6.42 7.68
N ILE A 111 -26.18 -5.14 7.32
CA ILE A 111 -25.55 -4.07 8.10
C ILE A 111 -26.30 -3.81 9.41
N ASP A 112 -27.63 -3.92 9.43
CA ASP A 112 -28.43 -3.80 10.65
C ASP A 112 -28.04 -4.91 11.65
N TYR A 113 -27.95 -6.15 11.18
CA TYR A 113 -27.50 -7.28 12.00
C TYR A 113 -26.05 -7.12 12.46
N PHE A 114 -25.16 -6.71 11.57
CA PHE A 114 -23.75 -6.50 11.88
C PHE A 114 -23.56 -5.40 12.94
N LYS A 115 -24.22 -4.25 12.80
CA LYS A 115 -24.11 -3.12 13.74
C LYS A 115 -24.68 -3.43 15.12
N ALA A 116 -25.64 -4.36 15.22
CA ALA A 116 -26.15 -4.83 16.50
C ALA A 116 -25.08 -5.58 17.32
N LEU A 117 -24.12 -6.22 16.64
CA LEU A 117 -23.02 -6.98 17.27
C LEU A 117 -21.70 -6.19 17.31
N PHE A 118 -21.46 -5.34 16.31
CA PHE A 118 -20.26 -4.52 16.15
C PHE A 118 -20.63 -3.03 16.01
N PRO A 119 -21.00 -2.35 17.12
CA PRO A 119 -21.51 -0.96 17.06
C PRO A 119 -20.46 0.03 16.54
N ASN A 120 -19.17 -0.23 16.76
CA ASN A 120 -18.06 0.59 16.28
C ASN A 120 -17.63 0.26 14.83
N GLY A 121 -18.18 -0.81 14.25
CA GLY A 121 -17.94 -1.21 12.88
C GLY A 121 -18.78 -0.42 11.87
N GLY A 122 -18.48 -0.58 10.59
CA GLY A 122 -19.24 0.07 9.52
C GLY A 122 -18.95 -0.50 8.13
N LEU A 123 -19.41 0.24 7.12
CA LEU A 123 -19.28 -0.11 5.71
C LEU A 123 -18.13 0.67 5.06
N TYR A 124 -17.33 -0.04 4.29
CA TYR A 124 -16.45 0.49 3.27
C TYR A 124 -17.15 0.24 1.94
N ILE A 125 -17.41 1.28 1.17
CA ILE A 125 -18.14 1.16 -0.10
C ILE A 125 -17.24 1.57 -1.25
N HIS A 126 -17.04 0.66 -2.21
CA HIS A 126 -16.35 0.99 -3.45
C HIS A 126 -17.14 2.04 -4.23
N LEU A 127 -16.48 3.10 -4.70
CA LEU A 127 -17.08 4.20 -5.41
C LEU A 127 -16.67 4.18 -6.89
N ASP A 128 -17.62 3.85 -7.73
CA ASP A 128 -17.48 3.75 -9.18
C ASP A 128 -18.79 4.15 -9.89
N GLN A 129 -18.81 4.03 -11.23
CA GLN A 129 -20.00 4.32 -12.03
C GLN A 129 -21.19 3.38 -11.73
N ALA A 130 -20.95 2.15 -11.27
CA ALA A 130 -22.03 1.24 -10.88
C ALA A 130 -22.69 1.70 -9.57
N THR A 131 -21.89 2.19 -8.63
CA THR A 131 -22.33 2.73 -7.35
C THR A 131 -23.08 4.06 -7.53
N GLU A 132 -22.61 4.93 -8.43
CA GLU A 132 -23.32 6.16 -8.80
C GLU A 132 -24.73 5.89 -9.34
N ARG A 133 -24.91 4.81 -10.12
CA ARG A 133 -26.24 4.38 -10.60
C ARG A 133 -27.18 3.94 -9.47
N HIS A 134 -26.66 3.62 -8.29
CA HIS A 134 -27.41 3.18 -7.12
C HIS A 134 -27.42 4.22 -5.98
N LEU A 135 -27.28 5.51 -6.32
CA LEU A 135 -27.31 6.64 -5.38
C LEU A 135 -28.44 6.58 -4.32
N PRO A 136 -29.70 6.21 -4.63
CA PRO A 136 -30.74 6.12 -3.60
C PRO A 136 -30.45 5.08 -2.51
N LEU A 137 -29.94 3.90 -2.89
CA LEU A 137 -29.53 2.86 -1.95
C LEU A 137 -28.29 3.30 -1.17
N LEU A 138 -27.32 3.90 -1.86
CA LEU A 138 -26.12 4.45 -1.22
C LEU A 138 -26.48 5.47 -0.12
N LYS A 139 -27.41 6.38 -0.42
CA LYS A 139 -27.90 7.38 0.53
C LYS A 139 -28.59 6.78 1.75
N ARG A 140 -29.32 5.68 1.56
CA ARG A 140 -29.92 4.94 2.67
C ARG A 140 -28.86 4.30 3.57
N LEU A 141 -27.74 3.85 3.00
CA LEU A 141 -26.64 3.21 3.73
C LEU A 141 -25.65 4.21 4.34
N GLU A 142 -25.64 5.47 3.89
CA GLU A 142 -24.71 6.54 4.32
C GLU A 142 -24.48 6.63 5.84
N PRO A 143 -25.48 6.49 6.72
CA PRO A 143 -25.27 6.52 8.17
C PRO A 143 -24.33 5.42 8.69
N HIS A 144 -24.18 4.32 7.95
CA HIS A 144 -23.35 3.17 8.31
C HIS A 144 -22.00 3.15 7.57
N ILE A 145 -21.78 4.06 6.61
CA ILE A 145 -20.52 4.13 5.85
C ILE A 145 -19.46 4.81 6.70
N ASN A 146 -18.33 4.13 6.88
CA ASN A 146 -17.13 4.69 7.47
C ASN A 146 -16.24 5.31 6.38
N HIS A 147 -16.01 4.60 5.28
CA HIS A 147 -15.10 5.01 4.22
C HIS A 147 -15.68 4.75 2.82
N PHE A 148 -15.33 5.61 1.88
CA PHE A 148 -15.38 5.29 0.46
C PHE A 148 -14.05 4.70 0.02
N VAL A 149 -14.11 3.77 -0.92
CA VAL A 149 -12.93 3.07 -1.45
C VAL A 149 -12.91 3.23 -2.96
N PHE A 150 -11.75 3.36 -3.57
CA PHE A 150 -11.61 3.35 -5.02
C PHE A 150 -10.29 2.72 -5.43
N ASP A 151 -10.23 2.33 -6.70
CA ASP A 151 -9.04 1.77 -7.32
C ASP A 151 -8.52 2.72 -8.40
N ALA A 152 -7.22 2.73 -8.68
CA ALA A 152 -6.64 3.54 -9.76
C ALA A 152 -5.35 2.93 -10.32
N ASN A 153 -5.28 2.75 -11.64
CA ASN A 153 -4.11 2.23 -12.31
C ASN A 153 -3.65 3.19 -13.42
N SER A 154 -2.41 3.67 -13.33
CA SER A 154 -1.83 4.53 -14.38
C SER A 154 -1.65 3.82 -15.72
N ASN A 155 -1.54 2.48 -15.74
CA ASN A 155 -1.47 1.72 -17.00
C ASN A 155 -2.76 1.83 -17.83
N ASP A 156 -3.92 2.11 -17.21
CA ASP A 156 -5.19 2.25 -17.95
C ASP A 156 -5.21 3.48 -18.87
N ALA A 157 -4.26 4.40 -18.71
CA ALA A 157 -4.14 5.60 -19.53
C ALA A 157 -3.25 5.40 -20.78
N VAL A 158 -2.64 4.22 -20.97
CA VAL A 158 -1.66 3.96 -22.03
C VAL A 158 -2.08 2.74 -22.84
N ASP A 159 -2.06 2.86 -24.16
CA ASP A 159 -2.11 1.71 -25.06
C ASP A 159 -0.68 1.34 -25.45
N PHE A 160 -0.10 0.33 -24.79
CA PHE A 160 1.30 -0.07 -25.05
C PHE A 160 1.55 -0.60 -26.48
N ASN A 161 0.51 -0.82 -27.28
CA ASN A 161 0.66 -1.13 -28.72
C ASN A 161 0.88 0.13 -29.57
N LYS A 162 0.68 1.32 -29.00
CA LYS A 162 0.83 2.62 -29.66
C LYS A 162 1.94 3.41 -28.98
N MET A 163 2.93 3.85 -29.75
CA MET A 163 4.04 4.65 -29.23
C MET A 163 3.72 6.15 -29.33
N ASN A 164 2.87 6.68 -28.44
CA ASN A 164 2.65 8.12 -28.32
C ASN A 164 3.09 8.64 -26.95
N ASP A 165 3.95 9.67 -26.94
CA ASP A 165 4.52 10.25 -25.73
C ASP A 165 3.49 10.97 -24.84
N ASP A 166 2.41 11.50 -25.42
CA ASP A 166 1.33 12.19 -24.69
C ASP A 166 0.57 11.27 -23.71
N GLU A 167 0.53 9.96 -23.99
CA GLU A 167 -0.16 8.98 -23.15
C GLU A 167 0.58 8.77 -21.81
N PHE A 168 1.92 8.80 -21.81
CA PHE A 168 2.71 8.68 -20.59
C PHE A 168 2.56 9.90 -19.68
N LYS A 169 2.41 11.09 -20.27
CA LYS A 169 2.05 12.30 -19.50
C LYS A 169 0.68 12.14 -18.84
N THR A 170 -0.30 11.60 -19.56
CA THR A 170 -1.64 11.32 -19.02
C THR A 170 -1.59 10.28 -17.89
N ALA A 171 -0.80 9.22 -18.06
CA ALA A 171 -0.59 8.18 -17.04
C ALA A 171 -0.06 8.75 -15.72
N SER A 172 0.82 9.77 -15.77
CA SER A 172 1.36 10.43 -14.58
C SER A 172 0.31 11.12 -13.70
N GLN A 173 -0.81 11.53 -14.30
CA GLN A 173 -1.90 12.25 -13.64
C GLN A 173 -3.14 11.38 -13.38
N MET A 174 -3.15 10.14 -13.86
CA MET A 174 -4.34 9.28 -13.82
C MET A 174 -4.90 9.09 -12.40
N ILE A 175 -4.05 8.76 -11.43
CA ILE A 175 -4.46 8.49 -10.05
C ILE A 175 -5.02 9.76 -9.40
N ILE A 176 -4.30 10.89 -9.51
CA ILE A 176 -4.73 12.16 -8.91
C ILE A 176 -6.01 12.71 -9.57
N ASN A 177 -6.13 12.58 -10.89
CA ASN A 177 -7.34 12.99 -11.63
C ASN A 177 -8.55 12.17 -11.20
N LYS A 178 -8.41 10.84 -11.09
CA LYS A 178 -9.48 9.97 -10.60
C LYS A 178 -9.86 10.31 -9.15
N THR A 179 -8.88 10.58 -8.30
CA THR A 179 -9.10 11.00 -6.91
C THR A 179 -9.91 12.30 -6.84
N ASN A 180 -9.51 13.33 -7.59
CA ASN A 180 -10.22 14.61 -7.62
C ASN A 180 -11.64 14.47 -8.17
N TYR A 181 -11.83 13.67 -9.24
CA TYR A 181 -13.15 13.38 -9.78
C TYR A 181 -14.09 12.76 -8.75
N LEU A 182 -13.60 11.80 -7.94
CA LEU A 182 -14.39 11.16 -6.89
C LEU A 182 -14.70 12.12 -5.73
N ILE A 183 -13.75 12.96 -5.33
CA ILE A 183 -13.99 14.03 -4.35
C ILE A 183 -15.10 14.96 -4.84
N ASP A 184 -15.06 15.37 -6.11
CA ASP A 184 -16.10 16.22 -6.72
C ASP A 184 -17.45 15.50 -6.80
N LEU A 185 -17.48 14.21 -7.15
CA LEU A 185 -18.69 13.39 -7.12
C LEU A 185 -19.28 13.34 -5.70
N MET A 186 -18.45 13.09 -4.69
CA MET A 186 -18.87 13.06 -3.29
C MET A 186 -19.41 14.42 -2.84
N HIS A 187 -18.77 15.52 -3.21
CA HIS A 187 -19.26 16.87 -2.93
C HIS A 187 -20.61 17.14 -3.59
N ARG A 188 -20.77 16.82 -4.88
CA ARG A 188 -22.04 17.00 -5.63
C ARG A 188 -23.21 16.28 -4.98
N HIS A 189 -22.97 15.11 -4.40
CA HIS A 189 -24.00 14.32 -3.73
C HIS A 189 -24.00 14.49 -2.20
N ASN A 190 -23.26 15.46 -1.64
CA ASN A 190 -23.14 15.68 -0.20
C ASN A 190 -22.82 14.39 0.57
N LEU A 191 -21.85 13.62 0.09
CA LEU A 191 -21.31 12.42 0.72
C LEU A 191 -20.05 12.81 1.50
N LYS A 192 -20.14 12.88 2.82
CA LYS A 192 -19.04 13.36 3.69
C LYS A 192 -18.39 12.21 4.43
N ARG A 193 -17.59 11.41 3.73
CA ARG A 193 -16.78 10.34 4.31
C ARG A 193 -15.36 10.37 3.76
N PRO A 194 -14.37 9.85 4.48
CA PRO A 194 -13.01 9.74 3.98
C PRO A 194 -12.91 8.76 2.80
N LEU A 195 -11.87 8.93 2.00
CA LEU A 195 -11.60 8.14 0.80
C LEU A 195 -10.33 7.30 0.99
N ILE A 196 -10.34 6.05 0.55
CA ILE A 196 -9.22 5.12 0.57
C ILE A 196 -8.90 4.69 -0.87
N LEU A 197 -7.63 4.79 -1.26
CA LEU A 197 -7.14 4.18 -2.51
C LEU A 197 -6.74 2.74 -2.21
N LEU A 198 -7.51 1.74 -2.65
CA LEU A 198 -7.28 0.34 -2.26
C LEU A 198 -6.38 -0.40 -3.25
N ASN A 199 -6.87 -0.70 -4.46
CA ASN A 199 -6.05 -1.33 -5.49
C ASN A 199 -5.52 -0.26 -6.43
N TRP A 200 -4.21 -0.16 -6.50
CA TRP A 200 -3.58 0.84 -7.35
C TRP A 200 -2.24 0.40 -7.87
N ASN A 201 -1.87 0.97 -9.02
CA ASN A 201 -0.55 0.79 -9.59
C ASN A 201 -0.11 2.05 -10.33
N THR A 202 1.20 2.26 -10.38
CA THR A 202 1.81 3.31 -11.20
C THR A 202 1.99 2.82 -12.63
N LEU A 203 2.48 3.70 -13.50
CA LEU A 203 2.94 3.27 -14.82
C LEU A 203 4.01 2.19 -14.63
N THR A 204 3.79 1.03 -15.22
CA THR A 204 4.68 -0.12 -15.02
C THR A 204 4.83 -1.03 -16.23
N GLY A 205 4.09 -0.77 -17.30
CA GLY A 205 4.04 -1.64 -18.46
C GLY A 205 3.01 -2.74 -18.28
N ASP A 206 2.93 -3.61 -19.28
CA ASP A 206 1.92 -4.66 -19.41
C ASP A 206 2.51 -6.09 -19.34
N THR A 207 3.77 -6.24 -18.92
CA THR A 207 4.43 -7.55 -18.78
C THR A 207 5.06 -7.72 -17.40
N PHE A 208 5.28 -8.96 -16.98
CA PHE A 208 6.01 -9.26 -15.73
C PHE A 208 7.42 -8.66 -15.73
N ILE A 209 8.09 -8.62 -16.89
CA ILE A 209 9.46 -8.12 -17.01
C ILE A 209 9.48 -6.60 -16.88
N THR A 210 8.61 -5.87 -17.59
CA THR A 210 8.53 -4.41 -17.47
C THR A 210 8.13 -4.00 -16.05
N ASN A 211 7.22 -4.74 -15.39
CA ASN A 211 6.87 -4.48 -13.99
C ASN A 211 8.02 -4.71 -13.00
N GLY A 212 8.95 -5.60 -13.31
CA GLY A 212 10.12 -5.88 -12.48
C GLY A 212 11.31 -4.96 -12.72
N GLU A 213 11.60 -4.66 -13.99
CA GLU A 213 12.78 -3.89 -14.41
C GLU A 213 12.56 -2.37 -14.32
N TYR A 214 11.33 -1.90 -14.50
CA TYR A 214 11.04 -0.48 -14.44
C TYR A 214 11.07 0.03 -13.00
N PHE A 215 12.21 0.58 -12.60
CA PHE A 215 12.36 1.19 -11.29
C PHE A 215 11.47 2.44 -11.17
N ARG A 216 10.57 2.40 -10.19
CA ARG A 216 9.46 3.36 -10.04
C ARG A 216 9.35 3.94 -8.63
N GLY A 217 10.46 3.96 -7.89
CA GLY A 217 10.51 4.46 -6.52
C GLY A 217 10.02 5.90 -6.40
N GLY A 218 10.66 6.83 -7.09
CA GLY A 218 10.30 8.24 -7.01
C GLY A 218 8.93 8.56 -7.63
N ILE A 219 8.48 7.78 -8.63
CA ILE A 219 7.09 7.84 -9.13
C ILE A 219 6.10 7.50 -7.99
N ILE A 220 6.37 6.44 -7.22
CA ILE A 220 5.53 6.08 -6.07
C ILE A 220 5.52 7.20 -5.03
N ILE A 221 6.68 7.77 -4.67
CA ILE A 221 6.77 8.90 -3.72
C ILE A 221 5.97 10.11 -4.20
N GLU A 222 6.06 10.44 -5.48
CA GLU A 222 5.27 11.53 -6.09
C GLU A 222 3.76 11.31 -5.87
N GLN A 223 3.27 10.08 -6.10
CA GLN A 223 1.86 9.76 -5.86
C GLN A 223 1.49 9.83 -4.37
N LEU A 224 2.33 9.31 -3.47
CA LEU A 224 2.10 9.38 -2.03
C LEU A 224 2.00 10.84 -1.55
N LEU A 225 2.90 11.72 -2.02
CA LEU A 225 2.88 13.15 -1.68
C LEU A 225 1.60 13.83 -2.20
N LYS A 226 1.24 13.61 -3.48
CA LYS A 226 0.02 14.17 -4.09
C LYS A 226 -1.27 13.71 -3.39
N LEU A 227 -1.29 12.49 -2.86
CA LEU A 227 -2.45 11.87 -2.22
C LEU A 227 -2.55 12.12 -0.72
N SER A 228 -1.45 12.49 -0.06
CA SER A 228 -1.34 12.62 1.40
C SER A 228 -2.42 13.49 2.07
N THR A 229 -2.98 14.46 1.35
CA THR A 229 -4.04 15.36 1.85
C THR A 229 -5.44 15.05 1.31
N LYS A 230 -5.58 13.99 0.51
CA LYS A 230 -6.79 13.67 -0.27
C LYS A 230 -7.41 12.32 0.08
N VAL A 231 -6.61 11.39 0.60
CA VAL A 231 -7.07 10.06 1.02
C VAL A 231 -6.64 9.80 2.46
N GLU A 232 -7.43 9.02 3.19
CA GLU A 232 -7.11 8.60 4.57
C GLU A 232 -6.22 7.35 4.59
N GLY A 233 -6.25 6.55 3.52
CA GLY A 233 -5.50 5.31 3.45
C GLY A 233 -5.12 4.90 2.03
N ILE A 234 -4.05 4.12 1.94
CA ILE A 234 -3.55 3.52 0.72
C ILE A 234 -3.38 2.01 0.97
N GLY A 235 -3.99 1.20 0.11
CA GLY A 235 -3.93 -0.24 0.15
C GLY A 235 -2.68 -0.78 -0.54
N TYR A 236 -2.17 -1.89 0.00
CA TYR A 236 -1.13 -2.68 -0.63
C TYR A 236 -1.47 -4.15 -0.49
N TRP A 237 -1.15 -4.93 -1.52
CA TRP A 237 -1.11 -6.38 -1.33
C TRP A 237 0.07 -6.72 -0.43
N LEU A 238 -0.15 -7.63 0.52
CA LEU A 238 0.91 -8.01 1.43
C LEU A 238 2.07 -8.64 0.64
N ASN A 239 1.80 -9.65 -0.20
CA ASN A 239 2.84 -10.30 -0.98
C ASN A 239 2.35 -10.81 -2.33
N TYR A 240 3.32 -11.15 -3.18
CA TYR A 240 3.12 -11.68 -4.52
C TYR A 240 2.22 -12.91 -4.56
N ASP A 241 2.41 -13.90 -3.68
CA ASP A 241 1.65 -15.16 -3.73
C ASP A 241 0.15 -14.92 -3.46
N LEU A 242 -0.16 -14.09 -2.46
CA LEU A 242 -1.52 -13.66 -2.16
C LEU A 242 -2.13 -12.84 -3.30
N HIS A 243 -1.37 -11.94 -3.91
CA HIS A 243 -1.87 -11.14 -5.02
C HIS A 243 -2.20 -12.01 -6.24
N VAL A 244 -1.27 -12.86 -6.66
CA VAL A 244 -1.43 -13.73 -7.83
C VAL A 244 -2.55 -14.74 -7.65
N SER A 245 -2.77 -15.26 -6.44
CA SER A 245 -3.89 -16.19 -6.19
C SER A 245 -5.27 -15.57 -6.42
N HIS A 246 -5.36 -14.23 -6.49
CA HIS A 246 -6.60 -13.49 -6.76
C HIS A 246 -6.67 -12.90 -8.17
N CYS A 247 -5.62 -13.08 -8.98
CA CYS A 247 -5.58 -12.62 -10.37
C CYS A 247 -6.14 -13.69 -11.32
N ARG A 248 -6.95 -13.30 -12.31
CA ARG A 248 -7.46 -14.22 -13.35
C ARG A 248 -6.60 -14.17 -14.61
N ASN A 249 -5.90 -13.06 -14.83
CA ASN A 249 -5.09 -12.78 -16.01
C ASN A 249 -3.98 -11.78 -15.66
N GLU A 250 -3.07 -11.50 -16.61
CA GLU A 250 -1.95 -10.58 -16.40
C GLU A 250 -2.38 -9.14 -16.16
N ARG A 251 -3.50 -8.71 -16.75
CA ARG A 251 -4.04 -7.36 -16.53
C ARG A 251 -4.48 -7.19 -15.07
N ASP A 252 -5.11 -8.21 -14.49
CA ASP A 252 -5.47 -8.19 -13.07
C ASP A 252 -4.22 -8.02 -12.18
N TYR A 253 -3.14 -8.74 -12.51
CA TYR A 253 -1.86 -8.63 -11.80
C TYR A 253 -1.23 -7.22 -11.94
N MET A 254 -1.43 -6.53 -13.06
CA MET A 254 -0.94 -5.16 -13.23
C MET A 254 -1.79 -4.10 -12.51
N ASN A 255 -2.89 -4.45 -11.84
CA ASN A 255 -3.76 -3.48 -11.17
C ASN A 255 -3.37 -3.13 -9.74
N SER A 256 -2.27 -3.68 -9.24
CA SER A 256 -1.95 -3.59 -7.82
C SER A 256 -0.45 -3.68 -7.55
N ILE A 257 -0.07 -3.24 -6.35
CA ILE A 257 1.32 -3.28 -5.88
C ILE A 257 1.41 -4.13 -4.61
N GLU A 258 2.29 -5.13 -4.64
CA GLU A 258 2.65 -5.91 -3.47
C GLU A 258 3.91 -5.40 -2.73
N LEU A 259 3.89 -5.44 -1.40
CA LEU A 259 5.02 -5.03 -0.54
C LEU A 259 6.16 -6.05 -0.56
N PHE A 260 5.82 -7.33 -0.57
CA PHE A 260 6.78 -8.43 -0.64
C PHE A 260 6.63 -9.19 -1.96
N HIS A 261 7.75 -9.63 -2.53
CA HIS A 261 7.74 -10.65 -3.58
C HIS A 261 7.65 -12.04 -2.91
N GLN A 262 8.22 -13.06 -3.55
CA GLN A 262 8.34 -14.40 -2.98
C GLN A 262 9.27 -14.36 -1.77
N TYR A 263 9.02 -15.27 -0.82
CA TYR A 263 9.73 -15.32 0.46
C TYR A 263 9.59 -13.98 1.21
N ASN A 264 10.63 -13.52 1.91
CA ASN A 264 10.64 -12.23 2.61
C ASN A 264 11.30 -11.11 1.79
N GLY A 265 11.35 -11.26 0.45
CA GLY A 265 11.94 -10.26 -0.44
C GLY A 265 11.11 -8.98 -0.47
N LYS A 266 11.60 -7.91 0.17
CA LYS A 266 10.95 -6.60 0.15
C LYS A 266 11.09 -5.96 -1.23
N ARG A 267 9.98 -5.55 -1.83
CA ARG A 267 9.99 -4.82 -3.11
C ARG A 267 10.33 -3.35 -2.88
N PRO A 268 10.78 -2.59 -3.91
CA PRO A 268 11.06 -1.16 -3.77
C PRO A 268 9.94 -0.35 -3.10
N VAL A 269 8.68 -0.68 -3.37
CA VAL A 269 7.50 -0.03 -2.74
C VAL A 269 7.44 -0.19 -1.22
N TYR A 270 7.98 -1.29 -0.67
CA TYR A 270 8.12 -1.43 0.78
C TYR A 270 8.98 -0.30 1.34
N PHE A 271 10.11 -0.05 0.67
CA PHE A 271 11.05 0.97 1.10
C PHE A 271 10.54 2.38 0.80
N THR A 272 9.72 2.60 -0.23
CA THR A 272 9.05 3.90 -0.40
C THR A 272 8.09 4.17 0.75
N ALA A 273 7.30 3.18 1.20
CA ALA A 273 6.44 3.33 2.37
C ALA A 273 7.26 3.59 3.66
N LEU A 274 8.35 2.84 3.87
CA LEU A 274 9.25 3.03 5.00
C LEU A 274 9.88 4.43 5.03
N LEU A 275 10.42 4.90 3.90
CA LEU A 275 11.07 6.20 3.81
C LEU A 275 10.07 7.35 3.91
N PHE A 276 8.87 7.19 3.33
CA PHE A 276 7.79 8.17 3.46
C PHE A 276 7.33 8.31 4.92
N ASN A 277 7.23 7.20 5.66
CA ASN A 277 6.85 7.20 7.08
C ASN A 277 7.89 7.83 8.01
N LYS A 278 9.10 8.14 7.51
CA LYS A 278 10.12 8.88 8.28
C LYS A 278 9.94 10.40 8.24
N LEU A 279 9.12 10.91 7.31
CA LEU A 279 8.79 12.32 7.26
C LEU A 279 7.93 12.71 8.47
N THR A 280 8.15 13.93 8.96
CA THR A 280 7.30 14.51 10.00
C THR A 280 6.20 15.36 9.39
N SER A 281 5.19 15.72 10.18
CA SER A 281 4.10 16.57 9.72
C SER A 281 4.47 18.05 9.57
N ASN A 282 5.61 18.50 10.13
CA ASN A 282 6.03 19.90 10.04
C ASN A 282 6.84 20.13 8.77
N ILE A 283 6.22 20.69 7.73
CA ILE A 283 6.87 20.98 6.44
C ILE A 283 7.65 22.29 6.56
N LEU A 284 8.97 22.23 6.31
CA LEU A 284 9.86 23.39 6.28
C LEU A 284 10.04 23.93 4.85
N TYR A 285 10.03 23.03 3.87
CA TYR A 285 10.17 23.36 2.44
C TYR A 285 9.51 22.27 1.59
N SER A 286 8.94 22.64 0.44
CA SER A 286 8.47 21.67 -0.54
C SER A 286 8.45 22.29 -1.94
N ASP A 287 8.86 21.52 -2.94
CA ASP A 287 8.64 21.76 -4.35
C ASP A 287 8.27 20.45 -5.07
N ASP A 288 8.39 20.40 -6.40
CA ASP A 288 8.00 19.24 -7.21
C ASP A 288 8.95 18.03 -7.08
N THR A 289 10.16 18.18 -6.55
CA THR A 289 11.18 17.12 -6.45
C THR A 289 11.81 16.98 -5.06
N CYS A 290 11.46 17.86 -4.13
CA CYS A 290 12.02 17.93 -2.79
C CYS A 290 10.94 18.24 -1.76
N ILE A 291 10.96 17.54 -0.62
CA ILE A 291 10.24 17.93 0.59
C ILE A 291 11.18 17.87 1.79
N VAL A 292 11.13 18.91 2.62
CA VAL A 292 11.87 19.00 3.88
C VAL A 292 10.88 19.09 5.02
N THR A 293 11.03 18.21 6.00
CA THR A 293 10.17 18.18 7.19
C THR A 293 11.00 18.14 8.46
N GLY A 294 10.48 18.63 9.58
CA GLY A 294 11.10 18.51 10.90
C GLY A 294 11.26 19.86 11.58
N THR A 295 12.43 20.10 12.15
CA THR A 295 12.80 21.31 12.90
C THR A 295 14.21 21.75 12.52
N ASP A 296 14.59 22.97 12.85
CA ASP A 296 15.89 23.56 12.47
C ASP A 296 17.11 22.72 12.91
N SER A 297 16.99 21.94 13.98
CA SER A 297 18.05 21.06 14.51
C SER A 297 17.85 19.56 14.22
N ASN A 298 16.70 19.17 13.68
CA ASN A 298 16.35 17.76 13.41
C ASN A 298 15.31 17.70 12.29
N PHE A 299 15.78 17.43 11.07
CA PHE A 299 14.95 17.45 9.87
C PHE A 299 15.30 16.31 8.91
N GLN A 300 14.37 16.04 8.00
CA GLN A 300 14.51 15.09 6.90
C GLN A 300 14.36 15.82 5.59
N ILE A 301 15.30 15.60 4.66
CA ILE A 301 15.20 16.00 3.26
C ILE A 301 14.87 14.76 2.46
N LEU A 302 13.74 14.75 1.76
CA LEU A 302 13.39 13.72 0.79
C LEU A 302 13.47 14.33 -0.62
N LEU A 303 14.47 13.89 -1.37
CA LEU A 303 14.59 14.16 -2.80
C LEU A 303 14.12 12.94 -3.58
N TYR A 304 13.42 13.18 -4.67
CA TYR A 304 13.01 12.12 -5.58
C TYR A 304 12.99 12.61 -7.02
N ASP A 305 13.22 11.69 -7.95
CA ASP A 305 12.98 11.91 -9.37
C ASP A 305 11.76 11.06 -9.81
N ALA A 306 10.89 11.62 -10.65
CA ALA A 306 9.67 10.95 -11.09
C ALA A 306 9.46 11.14 -12.60
N LYS A 307 10.25 10.44 -13.40
CA LYS A 307 10.13 10.43 -14.87
C LYS A 307 9.17 9.34 -15.31
N HIS A 308 8.02 9.77 -15.85
CA HIS A 308 7.01 8.91 -16.46
C HIS A 308 7.32 8.73 -17.94
N PHE A 309 8.00 7.64 -18.29
CA PHE A 309 8.40 7.31 -19.66
C PHE A 309 7.99 5.88 -20.00
N ASN A 310 8.08 5.52 -21.29
CA ASN A 310 7.74 4.17 -21.74
C ASN A 310 8.53 3.08 -20.97
N PRO A 311 7.87 2.23 -20.17
CA PRO A 311 8.55 1.20 -19.36
C PRO A 311 9.41 0.23 -20.16
N TYR A 312 9.14 0.04 -21.46
CA TYR A 312 9.98 -0.78 -22.33
C TYR A 312 11.40 -0.20 -22.53
N LEU A 313 11.60 1.11 -22.33
CA LEU A 313 12.93 1.72 -22.37
C LEU A 313 13.80 1.26 -21.19
N ALA A 314 13.19 0.80 -20.09
CA ALA A 314 13.93 0.22 -18.98
C ALA A 314 14.55 -1.15 -19.31
N LEU A 315 14.16 -1.77 -20.42
CA LEU A 315 14.79 -3.01 -20.90
C LEU A 315 16.05 -2.74 -21.73
N ASP A 316 16.26 -1.51 -22.19
CA ASP A 316 17.45 -1.11 -22.94
C ASP A 316 18.57 -0.66 -21.99
N ASN A 317 19.58 -1.51 -21.85
CA ASN A 317 20.76 -1.27 -21.02
C ASN A 317 21.52 0.02 -21.38
N GLN A 318 21.47 0.49 -22.64
CA GLN A 318 22.16 1.71 -23.05
C GLN A 318 21.42 2.99 -22.68
N MET A 319 20.08 2.97 -22.71
CA MET A 319 19.27 4.11 -22.28
C MET A 319 19.24 4.23 -20.74
N ASN A 320 19.25 3.08 -20.05
CA ASN A 320 19.28 3.01 -18.58
C ASN A 320 20.46 3.76 -17.95
N MET A 321 21.65 3.80 -18.56
CA MET A 321 22.85 4.42 -17.98
C MET A 321 22.91 5.96 -18.11
N ARG A 322 22.08 6.58 -18.96
CA ARG A 322 22.28 7.97 -19.41
C ARG A 322 21.51 9.04 -18.67
N ALA A 323 20.67 8.70 -17.69
CA ALA A 323 19.81 9.67 -17.02
C ALA A 323 20.16 9.76 -15.52
N THR A 324 21.33 10.34 -15.26
CA THR A 324 21.79 10.72 -13.92
C THR A 324 21.96 12.24 -13.87
N GLU A 325 21.42 12.88 -12.86
CA GLU A 325 21.56 14.31 -12.62
C GLU A 325 22.37 14.56 -11.33
N MET A 326 23.19 15.61 -11.31
CA MET A 326 23.87 16.07 -10.11
C MET A 326 23.04 17.18 -9.46
N ILE A 327 22.56 16.93 -8.24
CA ILE A 327 21.79 17.88 -7.45
C ILE A 327 22.72 18.48 -6.39
N HIS A 328 22.76 19.80 -6.36
CA HIS A 328 23.49 20.57 -5.35
C HIS A 328 22.49 21.18 -4.38
N LEU A 329 22.55 20.79 -3.11
CA LEU A 329 21.73 21.35 -2.05
C LEU A 329 22.60 22.16 -1.09
N ASN A 330 22.13 23.36 -0.76
CA ASN A 330 22.70 24.18 0.31
C ASN A 330 21.59 24.47 1.33
N ILE A 331 21.78 24.01 2.57
CA ILE A 331 20.92 24.31 3.69
C ILE A 331 21.66 25.33 4.55
N ASN A 332 21.24 26.59 4.46
CA ASN A 332 21.90 27.71 5.11
C ASN A 332 21.28 28.00 6.48
N ALA A 333 21.91 28.88 7.27
CA ALA A 333 21.43 29.34 8.56
C ALA A 333 21.18 28.22 9.58
N LEU A 334 21.99 27.16 9.54
CA LEU A 334 22.04 26.13 10.57
C LEU A 334 22.87 26.62 11.76
N GLU A 335 22.46 26.23 12.97
CA GLU A 335 23.24 26.53 14.17
C GLU A 335 24.61 25.87 14.14
N ASP A 336 25.63 26.59 14.62
CA ASP A 336 26.97 26.04 14.76
C ASP A 336 26.99 24.77 15.63
N GLY A 337 27.64 23.72 15.15
CA GLY A 337 27.89 22.50 15.92
C GLY A 337 27.99 21.23 15.09
N MET A 338 28.07 20.11 15.81
CA MET A 338 28.22 18.78 15.22
C MET A 338 26.85 18.19 14.86
N TYR A 339 26.73 17.71 13.63
CA TYR A 339 25.53 17.05 13.13
C TYR A 339 25.82 15.62 12.72
N LYS A 340 24.85 14.73 12.96
CA LYS A 340 24.80 13.40 12.39
C LYS A 340 23.96 13.40 11.13
N ILE A 341 24.51 12.86 10.05
CA ILE A 341 23.80 12.65 8.80
C ILE A 341 23.56 11.16 8.59
N LYS A 342 22.32 10.78 8.27
CA LYS A 342 21.98 9.46 7.73
C LYS A 342 21.37 9.63 6.35
N HIS A 343 21.98 9.04 5.35
CA HIS A 343 21.57 9.18 3.96
C HIS A 343 21.15 7.82 3.41
N PHE A 344 19.85 7.66 3.18
CA PHE A 344 19.26 6.52 2.49
C PHE A 344 19.19 6.81 1.00
N THR A 345 19.62 5.85 0.18
CA THR A 345 19.48 5.90 -1.27
C THR A 345 18.72 4.66 -1.75
N LEU A 346 17.59 4.90 -2.43
CA LEU A 346 16.73 3.88 -3.01
C LEU A 346 16.57 4.16 -4.50
N ASP A 347 17.21 3.34 -5.33
CA ASP A 347 17.23 3.46 -6.79
C ASP A 347 17.35 2.07 -7.44
N LYS A 348 17.50 2.03 -8.77
CA LYS A 348 17.66 0.76 -9.50
C LYS A 348 18.93 -0.03 -9.14
N GLU A 349 19.92 0.61 -8.53
CA GLU A 349 21.19 0.00 -8.09
C GLU A 349 21.18 -0.32 -6.58
N ASN A 350 20.33 0.37 -5.80
CA ASN A 350 20.24 0.29 -4.35
C ASN A 350 18.80 0.05 -3.93
N GLY A 351 18.46 -1.18 -3.51
CA GLY A 351 17.10 -1.52 -3.06
C GLY A 351 16.21 -2.17 -4.14
N ALA A 352 16.71 -2.35 -5.36
CA ALA A 352 15.99 -3.00 -6.45
C ALA A 352 16.06 -4.54 -6.36
N LEU A 353 15.01 -5.15 -5.80
CA LEU A 353 14.93 -6.60 -5.58
C LEU A 353 14.97 -7.42 -6.88
N PHE A 354 14.22 -7.03 -7.91
CA PHE A 354 13.87 -7.90 -9.05
C PHE A 354 15.11 -8.43 -9.77
N ASN A 355 16.08 -7.55 -10.04
CA ASN A 355 17.31 -7.92 -10.75
C ASN A 355 18.21 -8.84 -9.96
N LEU A 356 18.23 -8.69 -8.65
CA LEU A 356 18.97 -9.57 -7.77
C LEU A 356 18.28 -10.93 -7.69
N TRP A 357 16.98 -10.94 -7.46
CA TRP A 357 16.17 -12.16 -7.45
C TRP A 357 16.34 -12.96 -8.75
N ARG A 358 16.25 -12.32 -9.93
CA ARG A 358 16.38 -13.01 -11.23
C ARG A 358 17.75 -13.65 -11.44
N LYS A 359 18.83 -13.02 -10.97
CA LYS A 359 20.20 -13.57 -11.08
C LYS A 359 20.42 -14.82 -10.25
N HIS A 360 19.67 -14.96 -9.15
CA HIS A 360 19.84 -16.06 -8.20
C HIS A 360 18.72 -17.11 -8.30
N HIS A 361 17.64 -16.83 -9.03
CA HIS A 361 16.55 -17.78 -9.24
C HIS A 361 16.91 -18.82 -10.30
N THR A 362 16.82 -20.10 -9.93
CA THR A 362 17.00 -21.23 -10.85
C THR A 362 15.66 -21.86 -11.22
N ILE A 363 15.65 -22.75 -12.21
CA ILE A 363 14.45 -23.54 -12.55
C ILE A 363 13.93 -24.41 -11.40
N HIS A 364 14.72 -24.59 -10.34
CA HIS A 364 14.37 -25.34 -9.13
C HIS A 364 14.14 -24.43 -7.92
N GLY A 365 14.07 -23.12 -8.11
CA GLY A 365 13.92 -22.13 -7.04
C GLY A 365 15.25 -21.66 -6.46
N MET A 366 15.20 -21.14 -5.23
CA MET A 366 16.36 -20.67 -4.45
C MET A 366 16.44 -21.40 -3.12
N ASP A 367 17.66 -21.71 -2.69
CA ASP A 367 17.92 -22.22 -1.34
C ASP A 367 17.90 -21.08 -0.30
N LYS A 368 17.98 -21.46 0.98
CA LYS A 368 17.93 -20.51 2.09
C LYS A 368 19.04 -19.47 2.03
N ASP A 369 20.27 -19.89 1.72
CA ASP A 369 21.42 -18.99 1.69
C ASP A 369 21.30 -17.95 0.57
N SER A 370 20.79 -18.37 -0.60
CA SER A 370 20.49 -17.49 -1.73
C SER A 370 19.37 -16.51 -1.40
N ILE A 371 18.29 -16.99 -0.77
CA ILE A 371 17.18 -16.14 -0.32
C ILE A 371 17.68 -15.10 0.68
N ASP A 372 18.45 -15.52 1.69
CA ASP A 372 18.97 -14.64 2.72
C ASP A 372 19.96 -13.62 2.14
N TYR A 373 20.78 -14.02 1.16
CA TYR A 373 21.65 -13.10 0.42
C TYR A 373 20.85 -12.06 -0.36
N VAL A 374 19.88 -12.48 -1.18
CA VAL A 374 19.02 -11.58 -1.98
C VAL A 374 18.28 -10.61 -1.08
N ASN A 375 17.74 -11.08 0.04
CA ASN A 375 17.02 -10.24 1.00
C ASN A 375 17.94 -9.18 1.65
N ARG A 376 19.19 -9.51 2.00
CA ARG A 376 20.14 -8.53 2.57
C ARG A 376 20.58 -7.48 1.56
N MET A 377 20.85 -7.91 0.33
CA MET A 377 21.41 -7.07 -0.72
C MET A 377 20.36 -6.20 -1.43
N SER A 378 19.07 -6.41 -1.17
CA SER A 378 17.96 -5.64 -1.72
C SER A 378 17.47 -4.52 -0.81
N PHE A 379 18.22 -4.13 0.22
CA PHE A 379 17.92 -2.94 1.04
C PHE A 379 18.44 -1.65 0.39
N PRO A 380 17.82 -0.49 0.68
CA PRO A 380 18.38 0.81 0.35
C PRO A 380 19.81 0.95 0.90
N LYS A 381 20.68 1.63 0.16
CA LYS A 381 22.02 1.99 0.65
C LYS A 381 21.86 2.97 1.81
N LEU A 382 22.62 2.76 2.88
CA LEU A 382 22.67 3.66 4.03
C LEU A 382 24.11 4.14 4.24
N GLU A 383 24.29 5.46 4.24
CA GLU A 383 25.53 6.14 4.61
C GLU A 383 25.31 6.92 5.90
N VAL A 384 26.29 6.88 6.80
CA VAL A 384 26.23 7.58 8.09
C VAL A 384 27.56 8.25 8.36
N TYR A 385 27.53 9.54 8.68
CA TYR A 385 28.72 10.31 9.02
C TYR A 385 28.36 11.51 9.89
N ASP A 386 29.37 12.07 10.56
CA ASP A 386 29.25 13.29 11.34
C ASP A 386 29.91 14.45 10.59
N ILE A 387 29.35 15.65 10.69
CA ILE A 387 29.87 16.87 10.06
C ILE A 387 29.71 18.09 10.97
N ASP A 388 30.78 18.88 11.10
CA ASP A 388 30.75 20.16 11.83
C ASP A 388 30.22 21.22 10.87
N ILE A 389 29.10 21.82 11.24
CA ILE A 389 28.41 22.85 10.46
C ILE A 389 28.53 24.15 11.23
N THR A 390 29.00 25.21 10.57
CA THR A 390 29.06 26.55 11.15
C THR A 390 27.86 27.42 10.76
N ASP A 391 27.36 27.25 9.54
CA ASP A 391 26.20 27.97 9.01
C ASP A 391 25.50 27.20 7.90
N THR A 392 26.28 26.63 6.95
CA THR A 392 25.73 25.99 5.75
C THR A 392 26.12 24.52 5.66
N LEU A 393 25.14 23.64 5.41
CA LEU A 393 25.34 22.27 4.97
C LEU A 393 25.21 22.18 3.45
N ALA A 394 26.32 21.83 2.78
CA ALA A 394 26.35 21.61 1.34
C ALA A 394 26.35 20.10 1.03
N LEU A 395 25.41 19.64 0.22
CA LEU A 395 25.28 18.24 -0.21
C LEU A 395 25.33 18.14 -1.73
N ASN A 396 26.08 17.16 -2.23
CA ASN A 396 26.19 16.85 -3.65
C ASN A 396 25.62 15.45 -3.89
N ILE A 397 24.51 15.36 -4.60
CA ILE A 397 23.73 14.13 -4.72
C ILE A 397 23.70 13.71 -6.18
N LYS A 398 24.09 12.46 -6.43
CA LYS A 398 23.98 11.83 -7.74
C LYS A 398 22.61 11.15 -7.83
N MET A 399 21.64 11.84 -8.43
CA MET A 399 20.28 11.33 -8.60
C MET A 399 20.22 10.42 -9.83
N ILE A 400 19.96 9.14 -9.63
CA ILE A 400 19.63 8.20 -10.70
C ILE A 400 18.14 8.33 -11.02
N THR A 401 17.77 8.19 -12.30
CA THR A 401 16.36 8.27 -12.74
C THR A 401 15.43 7.44 -11.88
N ASN A 402 14.30 8.03 -11.52
CA ASN A 402 13.28 7.48 -10.63
C ASN A 402 13.78 7.13 -9.21
N GLY A 403 14.98 7.57 -8.84
CA GLY A 403 15.61 7.35 -7.54
C GLY A 403 15.03 8.21 -6.42
N ILE A 404 15.36 7.83 -5.20
CA ILE A 404 14.96 8.51 -3.96
C ILE A 404 16.19 8.65 -3.07
N HIS A 405 16.37 9.82 -2.49
CA HIS A 405 17.30 10.07 -1.41
C HIS A 405 16.55 10.63 -0.20
N LEU A 406 16.62 9.94 0.95
CA LEU A 406 16.16 10.47 2.22
C LEU A 406 17.37 10.77 3.10
N ILE A 407 17.51 12.01 3.55
CA ILE A 407 18.63 12.49 4.34
C ILE A 407 18.09 12.96 5.68
N GLU A 408 18.39 12.24 6.75
CA GLU A 408 18.09 12.63 8.13
C GLU A 408 19.28 13.44 8.66
N VAL A 409 19.03 14.69 9.05
CA VAL A 409 20.02 15.62 9.60
C VAL A 409 19.65 15.93 11.05
N LYS A 410 20.54 15.61 11.98
CA LYS A 410 20.29 15.81 13.42
C LYS A 410 21.49 16.39 14.13
N ARG A 411 21.32 17.56 14.76
CA ARG A 411 22.33 18.17 15.62
C ARG A 411 22.54 17.32 16.87
N TYR A 412 23.79 17.13 17.28
CA TYR A 412 24.07 16.56 18.59
C TYR A 412 23.73 17.58 19.69
N PRO A 413 23.30 17.12 20.88
CA PRO A 413 23.16 18.01 22.02
C PRO A 413 24.49 18.74 22.30
N SER A 414 24.43 20.04 22.56
CA SER A 414 25.60 20.78 23.03
C SER A 414 26.08 20.17 24.35
N SER A 415 27.39 19.93 24.45
CA SER A 415 28.04 19.34 25.63
C SER A 415 28.01 20.26 26.83
#